data_AF-A0A524F1M9-F1
#
_entry.id   AF-A0A524F1M9-F1
#
_cell.length_a   1.000
_cell.length_b   1.000
_cell.length_c   1.000
_cell.angle_alpha   90.00
_cell.angle_beta   90.00
_cell.angle_gamma   90.00
#
_symmetry.space_group_name_H-M   'P 1'
#
loop_
_entity.id
_entity.type
_entity.pdbx_description
1 polymer ?
#
loop_
_entity_poly.entity_id
_entity_poly.type
_entity_poly.pdbx_seq_one_letter_code
_entity_poly.pdbx_strand_id
1 'polypeptide(L)'
;MSEYENMKETTLEQLLFSVKRLQQDIENLFTQKEMKQQALLNACKVRKYSIKQNIGTTVEEAKQTLETHRKRYQAAIRAGESAKKQMIQAEKVYKEATNTFKRSSIECEKQEKDNIKKISKEFTNQIKNKQKELRNLEHKIKAASQKLV
;
A
#
# COMPACT_ATOMS: atom_id res chain seq x y z
N MET A 1 42.36 -26.99 30.50
CA MET A 1 42.11 -26.39 29.18
C MET A 1 43.20 -25.39 28.89
N SER A 2 43.78 -25.43 27.69
CA SER A 2 44.82 -24.44 27.31
C SER A 2 44.18 -23.10 26.93
N GLU A 3 44.90 -21.98 27.03
CA GLU A 3 44.42 -20.64 26.62
C GLU A 3 43.88 -20.61 25.18
N TYR A 4 44.39 -21.50 24.33
CA TYR A 4 43.96 -21.68 22.95
C TYR A 4 42.56 -22.29 22.80
N GLU A 5 42.14 -23.18 23.73
CA GLU A 5 40.80 -23.75 23.74
C GLU A 5 39.77 -22.71 24.19
N ASN A 6 40.09 -21.94 25.24
CA ASN A 6 39.24 -20.83 25.73
C ASN A 6 39.01 -19.75 24.66
N MET A 7 40.04 -19.38 23.89
CA MET A 7 39.87 -18.42 22.79
C MET A 7 38.94 -18.93 21.68
N LYS A 8 39.01 -20.22 21.35
CA LYS A 8 38.15 -20.82 20.32
C LYS A 8 36.68 -20.88 20.79
N GLU A 9 36.44 -21.24 22.04
CA GLU A 9 35.08 -21.22 22.64
C GLU A 9 34.49 -19.82 22.64
N THR A 10 35.26 -18.81 23.07
CA THR A 10 34.82 -17.41 23.08
C THR A 10 34.49 -16.91 21.66
N THR A 11 35.27 -17.33 20.65
CA THR A 11 35.03 -16.97 19.25
C THR A 11 33.74 -17.62 18.71
N LEU A 12 33.47 -18.86 19.09
CA LEU A 12 32.26 -19.58 18.70
C LEU A 12 31.01 -18.95 19.33
N GLU A 13 31.07 -18.59 20.61
CA GLU A 13 29.99 -17.89 21.32
C GLU A 13 29.65 -16.54 20.67
N GLN A 14 30.66 -15.75 20.30
CA GLN A 14 30.47 -14.48 19.60
C GLN A 14 29.78 -14.65 18.23
N LEU A 15 30.14 -15.70 17.48
CA LEU A 15 29.50 -16.02 16.21
C LEU A 15 28.03 -16.46 16.39
N LEU A 16 27.75 -17.31 17.38
CA LEU A 16 26.39 -17.75 17.72
C LEU A 16 25.51 -16.58 18.17
N PHE A 17 26.05 -15.67 18.97
CA PHE A 17 25.37 -14.44 19.35
C PHE A 17 25.03 -13.57 18.13
N SER A 18 25.99 -13.42 17.20
CA SER A 18 25.79 -12.67 15.97
C SER A 18 24.70 -13.27 15.07
N VAL A 19 24.62 -14.61 15.00
CA VAL A 19 23.53 -15.32 14.29
C VAL A 19 22.17 -15.02 14.91
N LYS A 20 22.03 -15.14 16.23
CA LYS A 20 20.76 -14.85 16.93
C LYS A 20 20.30 -13.42 16.68
N ARG A 21 21.22 -12.45 16.76
CA ARG A 21 20.92 -11.04 16.48
C ARG A 21 20.43 -10.84 15.05
N LEU A 22 21.09 -11.47 14.09
CA LEU A 22 20.74 -11.34 12.68
C LEU A 22 19.39 -12.02 12.36
N GLN A 23 19.06 -13.14 13.02
CA GLN A 23 17.75 -13.78 12.93
C GLN A 23 16.65 -12.83 13.44
N GLN A 24 16.88 -12.20 14.59
CA GLN A 24 15.96 -11.18 15.14
C GLN A 24 15.79 -9.99 14.18
N ASP A 25 16.87 -9.51 13.56
CA ASP A 25 16.80 -8.42 12.58
C ASP A 25 15.95 -8.81 11.35
N ILE A 26 16.05 -10.06 10.88
CA ILE A 26 15.24 -10.57 9.78
C ILE A 26 13.75 -10.63 10.18
N GLU A 27 13.43 -11.15 11.37
CA GLU A 27 12.06 -11.20 11.88
C GLU A 27 11.47 -9.79 12.02
N ASN A 28 12.24 -8.84 12.55
CA ASN A 28 11.84 -7.44 12.66
C ASN A 28 11.53 -6.83 11.28
N LEU A 29 12.33 -7.15 10.25
CA LEU A 29 12.06 -6.69 8.88
C LEU A 29 10.77 -7.27 8.29
N PHE A 30 10.44 -8.53 8.60
CA PHE A 30 9.14 -9.11 8.21
C PHE A 30 7.98 -8.37 8.88
N THR A 31 8.04 -8.18 10.21
CA THR A 31 7.01 -7.47 10.96
C THR A 31 6.83 -6.03 10.46
N GLN A 32 7.93 -5.30 10.22
CA GLN A 32 7.88 -3.94 9.68
C GLN A 32 7.27 -3.89 8.28
N LYS A 33 7.58 -4.86 7.42
CA LYS A 33 6.98 -4.99 6.08
C LYS A 33 5.47 -5.15 6.19
N GLU A 34 4.99 -6.06 7.03
CA GLU A 34 3.56 -6.31 7.23
C GLU A 34 2.84 -5.09 7.79
N MET A 35 3.40 -4.44 8.82
CA MET A 35 2.86 -3.21 9.39
C MET A 35 2.74 -2.10 8.34
N LYS A 36 3.78 -1.87 7.53
CA LYS A 36 3.75 -0.84 6.47
C LYS A 36 2.74 -1.17 5.37
N GLN A 37 2.64 -2.44 4.96
CA GLN A 37 1.62 -2.88 4.00
C GLN A 37 0.20 -2.65 4.54
N GLN A 38 -0.04 -2.98 5.81
CA GLN A 38 -1.34 -2.78 6.45
C GLN A 38 -1.69 -1.28 6.59
N ALA A 39 -0.72 -0.44 6.95
CA ALA A 39 -0.91 1.01 7.04
C ALA A 39 -1.32 1.61 5.68
N LEU A 40 -0.69 1.19 4.58
CA LEU A 40 -1.07 1.62 3.23
C LEU A 40 -2.47 1.15 2.84
N LEU A 41 -2.83 -0.10 3.15
CA LEU A 41 -4.18 -0.61 2.89
C LEU A 41 -5.25 0.18 3.65
N ASN A 42 -4.97 0.52 4.92
CA ASN A 42 -5.87 1.33 5.73
C ASN A 42 -5.98 2.77 5.18
N ALA A 43 -4.87 3.40 4.79
CA ALA A 43 -4.87 4.72 4.16
C ALA A 43 -5.66 4.72 2.84
N CYS A 44 -5.52 3.66 2.03
CA CYS A 44 -6.29 3.48 0.80
C CYS A 44 -7.80 3.38 1.09
N LYS A 45 -8.19 2.61 2.12
CA LYS A 45 -9.60 2.51 2.54
C LYS A 45 -10.13 3.90 2.92
N VAL A 46 -9.42 4.63 3.77
CA VAL A 46 -9.81 5.98 4.21
C VAL A 46 -9.96 6.94 3.03
N ARG A 47 -9.00 6.98 2.09
CA ARG A 47 -9.14 7.80 0.87
C ARG A 47 -10.32 7.38 0.01
N LYS A 48 -10.56 6.08 -0.18
CA LYS A 48 -11.71 5.60 -0.95
C LYS A 48 -13.04 6.01 -0.31
N TYR A 49 -13.14 5.97 1.03
CA TYR A 49 -14.29 6.51 1.75
C TYR A 49 -14.44 8.02 1.57
N SER A 50 -13.36 8.79 1.67
CA SER A 50 -13.39 10.24 1.46
C SER A 50 -13.78 10.63 0.03
N ILE A 51 -13.24 9.95 -0.98
CA ILE A 51 -13.62 10.11 -2.39
C ILE A 51 -15.10 9.78 -2.58
N LYS A 52 -15.59 8.69 -1.97
CA LYS A 52 -17.01 8.31 -2.03
C LYS A 52 -17.91 9.32 -1.34
N GLN A 53 -17.51 9.87 -0.20
CA GLN A 53 -18.29 10.91 0.49
C GLN A 53 -18.29 12.20 -0.33
N ASN A 54 -17.13 12.78 -0.62
CA ASN A 54 -17.04 14.12 -1.22
C ASN A 54 -17.53 14.16 -2.67
N ILE A 55 -17.20 13.15 -3.47
CA ILE A 55 -17.64 13.12 -4.87
C ILE A 55 -19.01 12.46 -4.99
N GLY A 56 -19.36 11.52 -4.11
CA GLY A 56 -20.69 10.92 -4.09
C GLY A 56 -21.77 11.93 -3.74
N THR A 57 -21.53 12.86 -2.81
CA THR A 57 -22.44 13.99 -2.57
C THR A 57 -22.56 14.86 -3.82
N THR A 58 -21.46 15.24 -4.48
CA THR A 58 -21.51 16.01 -5.73
C THR A 58 -22.28 15.30 -6.85
N VAL A 59 -22.14 13.97 -6.97
CA VAL A 59 -22.88 13.16 -7.94
C VAL A 59 -24.37 13.12 -7.60
N GLU A 60 -24.73 12.99 -6.32
CA GLU A 60 -26.13 12.97 -5.88
C GLU A 60 -26.80 14.35 -6.05
N GLU A 61 -26.11 15.44 -5.73
CA GLU A 61 -26.55 16.82 -5.98
C GLU A 61 -26.76 17.08 -7.48
N ALA A 62 -25.82 16.66 -8.32
CA ALA A 62 -25.93 16.78 -9.77
C ALA A 62 -27.11 15.96 -10.32
N LYS A 63 -27.34 14.76 -9.77
CA LYS A 63 -28.46 13.89 -10.14
C LYS A 63 -29.82 14.51 -9.75
N GLN A 64 -29.94 15.05 -8.54
CA GLN A 64 -31.15 15.76 -8.09
C GLN A 64 -31.43 16.99 -8.96
N THR A 65 -30.39 17.72 -9.33
CA THR A 65 -30.49 18.89 -10.22
C THR A 65 -30.98 18.47 -11.61
N LEU A 66 -30.40 17.41 -12.19
CA LEU A 66 -30.84 16.84 -13.47
C LEU A 66 -32.29 16.40 -13.42
N GLU A 67 -32.71 15.72 -12.34
CA GLU A 67 -34.08 15.24 -12.20
C GLU A 67 -35.08 16.40 -12.06
N THR A 68 -34.71 17.45 -11.35
CA THR A 68 -35.51 18.68 -11.24
C THR A 68 -35.67 19.34 -12.61
N HIS A 69 -34.59 19.48 -13.37
CA HIS A 69 -34.66 20.01 -14.74
C HIS A 69 -35.44 19.10 -15.67
N ARG A 70 -35.37 17.78 -15.52
CA ARG A 70 -36.17 16.82 -16.29
C ARG A 70 -37.67 16.96 -16.00
N LYS A 71 -38.07 17.10 -14.73
CA LYS A 71 -39.47 17.34 -14.32
C LYS A 71 -39.97 18.68 -14.86
N ARG A 72 -39.16 19.74 -14.73
CA ARG A 72 -39.46 21.06 -15.33
C ARG A 72 -39.56 20.97 -16.83
N TYR A 73 -38.66 20.25 -17.50
CA TYR A 73 -38.68 20.05 -18.95
C TYR A 73 -39.92 19.26 -19.39
N GLN A 74 -40.31 18.18 -18.69
CA GLN A 74 -41.54 17.43 -18.96
C GLN A 74 -42.79 18.30 -18.77
N ALA A 75 -42.84 19.12 -17.73
CA ALA A 75 -43.89 20.12 -17.55
C ALA A 75 -43.83 21.22 -18.65
N ALA A 76 -42.63 21.56 -19.09
CA ALA A 76 -42.28 22.54 -20.11
C ALA A 76 -42.18 21.95 -21.53
N ILE A 77 -42.70 20.74 -21.79
CA ILE A 77 -42.94 20.27 -23.18
C ILE A 77 -43.91 21.23 -23.90
N ARG A 78 -44.52 22.18 -23.17
CA ARG A 78 -45.24 23.36 -23.68
C ARG A 78 -44.44 24.68 -23.77
N ALA A 79 -43.19 24.79 -23.28
CA ALA A 79 -42.53 26.07 -22.95
C ALA A 79 -41.16 26.38 -23.62
N GLY A 80 -40.77 25.71 -24.72
CA GLY A 80 -39.73 26.21 -25.64
C GLY A 80 -38.25 25.91 -25.32
N GLU A 81 -37.33 26.46 -26.14
CA GLU A 81 -35.90 26.05 -26.24
C GLU A 81 -35.04 26.20 -24.98
N SER A 82 -35.38 27.10 -24.03
CA SER A 82 -34.49 27.42 -22.91
C SER A 82 -34.38 26.28 -21.88
N ALA A 83 -35.50 25.59 -21.59
CA ALA A 83 -35.51 24.45 -20.68
C ALA A 83 -34.71 23.25 -21.23
N LYS A 84 -34.71 23.08 -22.56
CA LYS A 84 -33.90 22.06 -23.25
C LYS A 84 -32.40 22.33 -23.07
N LYS A 85 -31.96 23.60 -23.20
CA LYS A 85 -30.56 23.99 -22.99
C LYS A 85 -30.10 23.73 -21.55
N GLN A 86 -30.93 24.06 -20.56
CA GLN A 86 -30.62 23.80 -19.14
C GLN A 86 -30.52 22.29 -18.84
N MET A 87 -31.39 21.47 -19.43
CA MET A 87 -31.33 20.01 -19.26
C MET A 87 -30.03 19.42 -19.83
N ILE A 88 -29.65 19.81 -21.06
CA ILE A 88 -28.40 19.36 -21.70
C ILE A 88 -27.18 19.76 -20.86
N GLN A 89 -27.18 20.98 -20.30
CA GLN A 89 -26.08 21.44 -19.46
C GLN A 89 -26.00 20.66 -18.13
N ALA A 90 -27.14 20.39 -17.48
CA ALA A 90 -27.18 19.57 -16.28
C ALA A 90 -26.69 18.13 -16.53
N GLU A 91 -27.04 17.55 -17.68
CA GLU A 91 -26.60 16.21 -18.06
C GLU A 91 -25.07 16.16 -18.30
N LYS A 92 -24.51 17.21 -18.92
CA LYS A 92 -23.06 17.36 -19.08
C LYS A 92 -22.34 17.40 -17.74
N VAL A 93 -22.82 18.23 -16.80
CA VAL A 93 -22.25 18.34 -15.45
C VAL A 93 -22.32 17.01 -14.70
N TYR A 94 -23.46 16.31 -14.77
CA TYR A 94 -23.61 14.99 -14.15
C TYR A 94 -22.62 13.96 -14.72
N LYS A 95 -22.46 13.94 -16.05
CA LYS A 95 -21.52 13.05 -16.73
C LYS A 95 -20.07 13.36 -16.37
N GLU A 96 -19.69 14.63 -16.29
CA GLU A 96 -18.37 15.07 -15.88
C GLU A 96 -18.08 14.68 -14.43
N ALA A 97 -18.99 14.96 -13.48
CA ALA A 97 -18.85 14.56 -12.08
C ALA A 97 -18.68 13.04 -11.92
N THR A 98 -19.48 12.25 -12.65
CA THR A 98 -19.39 10.78 -12.65
C THR A 98 -18.06 10.28 -13.22
N ASN A 99 -17.57 10.90 -14.28
CA ASN A 99 -16.28 10.53 -14.89
C ASN A 99 -15.11 10.87 -13.97
N THR A 100 -15.14 12.03 -13.32
CA THR A 100 -14.15 12.43 -12.31
C THR A 100 -14.14 11.44 -11.15
N PHE A 101 -15.32 11.05 -10.64
CA PHE A 101 -15.43 10.03 -9.59
C PHE A 101 -14.73 8.71 -9.98
N LYS A 102 -15.05 8.18 -11.17
CA LYS A 102 -14.48 6.93 -11.66
C LYS A 102 -12.96 7.01 -11.80
N ARG A 103 -12.47 8.11 -12.39
CA ARG A 103 -11.02 8.35 -12.57
C ARG A 103 -10.30 8.42 -11.24
N SER A 104 -10.76 9.25 -10.31
CA SER A 104 -10.14 9.41 -8.99
C SER A 104 -10.13 8.10 -8.19
N SER A 105 -11.19 7.29 -8.29
CA SER A 105 -11.22 5.99 -7.63
C SER A 105 -10.19 5.02 -8.22
N ILE A 106 -10.07 4.94 -9.54
CA ILE A 106 -9.11 4.05 -10.23
C ILE A 106 -7.67 4.50 -9.96
N GLU A 107 -7.41 5.80 -10.00
CA GLU A 107 -6.08 6.36 -9.79
C GLU A 107 -5.59 6.11 -8.35
N CYS A 108 -6.47 6.26 -7.36
CA CYS A 108 -6.18 5.92 -5.97
C CYS A 108 -5.79 4.43 -5.83
N GLU A 109 -6.55 3.51 -6.45
CA GLU A 109 -6.26 2.07 -6.38
C GLU A 109 -4.92 1.71 -7.06
N LYS A 110 -4.61 2.36 -8.18
CA LYS A 110 -3.36 2.15 -8.91
C LYS A 110 -2.15 2.62 -8.10
N GLN A 111 -2.22 3.84 -7.55
CA GLN A 111 -1.11 4.43 -6.80
C GLN A 111 -0.75 3.59 -5.57
N GLU A 112 -1.75 3.06 -4.86
CA GLU A 112 -1.47 2.24 -3.68
C GLU A 112 -0.96 0.85 -4.01
N LYS A 113 -1.40 0.26 -5.12
CA LYS A 113 -0.79 -0.99 -5.62
C LYS A 113 0.69 -0.79 -5.95
N ASP A 114 1.05 0.33 -6.58
CA ASP A 114 2.44 0.65 -6.91
C ASP A 114 3.29 0.91 -5.66
N ASN A 115 2.75 1.59 -4.66
CA ASN A 115 3.42 1.81 -3.37
C ASN A 115 3.68 0.49 -2.62
N ILE A 116 2.67 -0.39 -2.53
CA ILE A 116 2.82 -1.72 -1.93
C ILE A 116 3.89 -2.53 -2.66
N LYS A 117 3.93 -2.47 -3.99
CA LYS A 117 4.93 -3.18 -4.79
C LYS A 117 6.36 -2.65 -4.53
N LYS A 118 6.53 -1.33 -4.43
CA LYS A 118 7.84 -0.71 -4.10
C LYS A 118 8.33 -1.13 -2.72
N ILE A 119 7.51 -1.01 -1.69
CA ILE A 119 7.85 -1.43 -0.31
C ILE A 119 8.17 -2.92 -0.28
N SER A 120 7.35 -3.74 -0.92
CA SER A 120 7.57 -5.19 -0.94
C SER A 120 8.93 -5.54 -1.56
N LYS A 121 9.30 -4.88 -2.66
CA LYS A 121 10.60 -5.08 -3.32
C LYS A 121 11.76 -4.64 -2.43
N GLU A 122 11.63 -3.50 -1.76
CA GLU A 122 12.64 -2.96 -0.85
C GLU A 122 12.92 -3.92 0.31
N PHE A 123 11.89 -4.33 1.04
CA PHE A 123 12.04 -5.27 2.16
C PHE A 123 12.54 -6.64 1.70
N THR A 124 12.06 -7.15 0.56
CA THR A 124 12.57 -8.41 0.00
C THR A 124 14.07 -8.33 -0.29
N ASN A 125 14.57 -7.20 -0.81
CA ASN A 125 16.01 -7.02 -1.03
C ASN A 125 16.80 -6.98 0.28
N GLN A 126 16.30 -6.25 1.29
CA GLN A 126 16.94 -6.17 2.61
C GLN A 126 16.99 -7.55 3.28
N ILE A 127 15.88 -8.29 3.28
CA ILE A 127 15.81 -9.65 3.82
C ILE A 127 16.77 -10.57 3.07
N LYS A 128 16.84 -10.51 1.74
CA LYS A 128 17.78 -11.32 0.95
C LYS A 128 19.24 -11.05 1.31
N ASN A 129 19.58 -9.78 1.54
CA ASN A 129 20.93 -9.40 1.95
C ASN A 129 21.25 -9.94 3.35
N LYS A 130 20.32 -9.79 4.30
CA LYS A 130 20.47 -10.34 5.66
C LYS A 130 20.56 -11.86 5.66
N GLN A 131 19.77 -12.56 4.84
CA GLN A 131 19.88 -14.01 4.66
C GLN A 131 21.24 -14.44 4.07
N LYS A 132 21.85 -13.61 3.22
CA LYS A 132 23.21 -13.87 2.71
C LYS A 132 24.25 -13.71 3.82
N GLU A 133 24.13 -12.66 4.64
CA GLU A 133 24.96 -12.48 5.84
C GLU A 133 24.82 -13.67 6.81
N LEU A 134 23.60 -14.16 7.01
CA LEU A 134 23.29 -15.32 7.86
C LEU A 134 24.05 -16.56 7.39
N ARG A 135 23.89 -16.92 6.11
CA ARG A 135 24.59 -18.08 5.52
C ARG A 135 26.10 -17.98 5.66
N ASN A 136 26.66 -16.79 5.48
CA ASN A 136 28.10 -16.58 5.65
C ASN A 136 28.55 -16.83 7.10
N LEU A 137 27.75 -16.40 8.09
CA LEU A 137 28.03 -16.68 9.50
C LEU A 137 27.89 -18.17 9.83
N GLU A 138 26.86 -18.83 9.32
CA GLU A 138 26.66 -20.28 9.47
C GLU A 138 27.84 -21.08 8.90
N HIS A 139 28.35 -20.69 7.73
CA HIS A 139 29.57 -21.29 7.16
C HIS A 139 30.80 -21.07 8.05
N LYS A 140 30.98 -19.87 8.62
CA LYS A 140 32.08 -19.58 9.56
C LYS A 140 31.97 -20.41 10.83
N ILE A 141 30.78 -20.56 11.39
CA ILE A 141 30.51 -21.42 12.55
C ILE A 141 30.88 -22.86 12.23
N LYS A 142 30.40 -23.40 11.11
CA LYS A 142 30.72 -24.77 10.69
C LYS A 142 32.23 -25.00 10.59
N ALA A 143 32.96 -24.05 10.02
CA ALA A 143 34.42 -24.11 9.92
C ALA A 143 35.13 -23.99 11.28
N ALA A 144 34.61 -23.16 12.20
CA ALA A 144 35.14 -23.03 13.55
C ALA A 144 34.90 -24.29 14.39
N SER A 145 33.70 -24.86 14.33
CA SER A 145 33.33 -26.10 15.03
C SER A 145 34.15 -27.31 14.55
N GLN A 146 34.46 -27.40 13.25
CA GLN A 146 35.33 -28.44 12.71
C GLN A 146 36.79 -28.36 13.20
N LYS A 147 37.25 -27.19 13.67
CA LYS A 147 38.60 -26.98 14.22
C LYS A 147 38.65 -27.19 15.75
N LEU A 148 37.51 -27.44 16.38
CA LEU A 148 37.36 -27.71 17.81
C LEU A 148 37.26 -29.21 18.11
N VAL A 149 36.91 -30.03 17.11
CA VAL A 149 37.03 -31.50 17.11
C VAL A 149 38.44 -31.89 16.70
#